data_AF-A0A7W8UW27-F1
#
_entry.id   AF-A0A7W8UW27-F1
#
_cell.length_a   1.000
_cell.length_b   1.000
_cell.length_c   1.000
_cell.angle_alpha   90.00
_cell.angle_beta   90.00
_cell.angle_gamma   90.00
#
_symmetry.space_group_name_H-M   'P 1'
#
loop_
_entity.id
_entity.type
_entity.pdbx_description
1 polymer ?
#
loop_
_entity_poly.entity_id
_entity_poly.type
_entity_poly.pdbx_seq_one_letter_code
_entity_poly.pdbx_strand_id
1 'polypeptide(L)'
;MTLYVDPTSGVDGIEFRTPVGRIDVLAQDADGGFVVFELKRASAPDHAIGQLARYMGWLKTTIGRGRSVHGVIVARQINQTLRYSVAAIPNVSLYEYKVQFDLNKVPEATD
;
A
#
# COMPACT_ATOMS: atom_id res chain seq x y z
N MET A 1 8.82 -5.91 9.87
CA MET A 1 8.52 -4.78 8.97
C MET A 1 8.31 -3.55 9.82
N THR A 2 8.82 -2.40 9.42
CA THR A 2 8.70 -1.11 10.11
C THR A 2 8.29 -0.03 9.13
N LEU A 3 7.58 1.00 9.60
CA LEU A 3 7.28 2.16 8.77
C LEU A 3 8.59 2.80 8.29
N TYR A 4 8.65 3.19 7.01
CA TYR A 4 9.82 3.91 6.50
C TYR A 4 9.86 5.32 7.10
N VAL A 5 11.07 5.82 7.36
CA VAL A 5 11.30 7.22 7.71
C VAL A 5 12.40 7.72 6.79
N ASP A 6 12.13 8.80 6.06
CA ASP A 6 13.15 9.43 5.23
C ASP A 6 14.27 9.98 6.12
N PRO A 7 15.51 9.49 5.98
CA PRO A 7 16.62 9.90 6.85
C PRO A 7 17.02 11.36 6.66
N THR A 8 16.60 12.01 5.59
CA THR A 8 16.94 13.42 5.29
C THR A 8 15.89 14.36 5.86
N SER A 9 14.61 14.06 5.65
CA SER A 9 13.51 14.95 6.02
C SER A 9 12.82 14.59 7.33
N GLY A 10 13.01 13.36 7.82
CA GLY A 10 12.29 12.80 8.97
C GLY A 10 10.82 12.47 8.68
N VAL A 11 10.36 12.63 7.44
CA VAL A 11 8.98 12.32 7.04
C VAL A 11 8.76 10.81 7.06
N ASP A 12 7.67 10.39 7.70
CA ASP A 12 7.30 8.99 7.78
C ASP A 12 6.63 8.48 6.49
N GLY A 13 6.52 7.16 6.37
CA GLY A 13 6.05 6.47 5.18
C GLY A 13 4.55 6.55 4.95
N ILE A 14 3.76 7.25 5.78
CA ILE A 14 2.32 7.40 5.58
C ILE A 14 2.10 8.51 4.56
N GLU A 15 1.26 8.24 3.56
CA GLU A 15 0.98 9.19 2.49
C GLU A 15 2.27 9.77 1.85
N PHE A 16 3.29 8.92 1.73
CA PHE A 16 4.64 9.29 1.33
C PHE A 16 4.66 9.86 -0.09
N ARG A 17 5.07 11.14 -0.20
CA ARG A 17 5.09 11.87 -1.48
C ARG A 17 6.35 11.54 -2.27
N THR A 18 6.15 11.18 -3.53
CA THR A 18 7.23 10.92 -4.49
C THR A 18 7.01 11.77 -5.75
N PRO A 19 8.03 11.93 -6.61
CA PRO A 19 7.86 12.58 -7.92
C PRO A 19 6.83 11.92 -8.83
N VAL A 20 6.48 10.65 -8.57
CA VAL A 20 5.59 9.84 -9.42
C VAL A 20 4.20 9.61 -8.81
N GLY A 21 3.92 10.25 -7.67
CA GLY A 21 2.65 10.18 -6.96
C GLY A 21 2.81 9.94 -5.46
N ARG A 22 1.69 9.66 -4.80
CA ARG A 22 1.62 9.46 -3.34
C ARG A 22 1.45 7.98 -3.06
N ILE A 23 2.39 7.41 -2.30
CA ILE A 23 2.29 6.04 -1.78
C ILE A 23 1.44 6.10 -0.51
N ASP A 24 0.44 5.22 -0.37
CA ASP A 24 -0.41 5.24 0.82
C ASP A 24 0.37 4.87 2.09
N VAL A 25 1.13 3.77 2.05
CA VAL A 25 2.10 3.42 3.09
C VAL A 25 3.38 2.86 2.48
N LEU A 26 4.52 3.44 2.87
CA LEU A 26 5.86 2.96 2.55
C LEU A 26 6.51 2.39 3.81
N ALA A 27 6.99 1.16 3.72
CA ALA A 27 7.61 0.44 4.83
C ALA A 27 8.91 -0.23 4.41
N GLN A 28 9.64 -0.75 5.40
CA GLN A 28 10.82 -1.59 5.20
C GLN A 28 10.67 -2.95 5.89
N ASP A 29 11.13 -4.00 5.23
CA ASP A 29 11.29 -5.32 5.85
C ASP A 29 12.56 -5.39 6.70
N ALA A 30 12.81 -6.55 7.33
CA ALA A 30 13.94 -6.73 8.25
C ALA A 30 15.31 -6.66 7.56
N ASP A 31 15.37 -6.97 6.25
CA ASP A 31 16.58 -6.92 5.45
C ASP A 31 16.76 -5.54 4.78
N GLY A 32 15.87 -4.60 5.10
CA GLY A 32 15.81 -3.30 4.48
C GLY A 32 15.19 -3.34 3.08
N GLY A 33 14.54 -4.39 2.62
CA GLY A 33 13.69 -4.27 1.43
C GLY A 33 12.59 -3.23 1.63
N PHE A 34 12.11 -2.62 0.56
CA PHE A 34 10.95 -1.72 0.61
C PHE A 34 9.66 -2.48 0.36
N VAL A 35 8.60 -2.08 1.06
CA VAL A 35 7.23 -2.58 0.85
C VAL A 35 6.30 -1.40 0.62
N VAL A 36 5.65 -1.38 -0.55
CA VAL A 36 4.68 -0.36 -0.96
C VAL A 36 3.28 -0.90 -0.75
N PHE A 37 2.46 -0.22 0.04
CA PHE A 37 1.05 -0.55 0.18
C PHE A 37 0.19 0.45 -0.61
N GLU A 38 -0.74 -0.08 -1.39
CA GLU A 38 -1.81 0.65 -2.06
C GLU A 38 -3.15 0.19 -1.46
N LEU A 39 -3.89 1.10 -0.85
CA LEU A 39 -5.09 0.82 -0.06
C LEU A 39 -6.35 1.26 -0.80
N LYS A 40 -7.35 0.38 -0.93
CA LYS A 40 -8.63 0.67 -1.60
C LYS A 40 -9.81 0.39 -0.68
N ARG A 41 -10.71 1.37 -0.52
CA ARG A 41 -11.90 1.27 0.37
C ARG A 41 -12.96 0.24 -0.07
N ALA A 42 -12.97 -0.12 -1.35
CA ALA A 42 -13.95 -1.01 -1.95
C ALA A 42 -13.22 -2.05 -2.80
N SER A 43 -13.66 -2.28 -4.03
CA SER A 43 -12.93 -3.11 -4.98
C SER A 43 -11.70 -2.37 -5.50
N ALA A 44 -10.58 -3.08 -5.65
CA ALA A 44 -9.41 -2.51 -6.30
C ALA A 44 -9.59 -2.50 -7.83
N PRO A 45 -9.49 -1.34 -8.48
CA PRO A 45 -9.57 -1.23 -9.93
C PRO A 45 -8.22 -1.57 -10.58
N ASP A 46 -8.22 -1.95 -11.86
CA ASP A 46 -7.00 -2.32 -12.59
C ASP A 46 -5.96 -1.18 -12.62
N HIS A 47 -6.39 0.08 -12.58
CA HIS A 47 -5.45 1.21 -12.53
C HIS A 47 -4.55 1.20 -11.27
N ALA A 48 -4.94 0.50 -10.20
CA ALA A 48 -4.12 0.32 -9.00
C ALA A 48 -2.79 -0.38 -9.32
N ILE A 49 -2.77 -1.27 -10.31
CA ILE A 49 -1.56 -1.94 -10.78
C ILE A 49 -0.58 -0.92 -11.36
N GLY A 50 -1.07 -0.02 -12.22
CA GLY A 50 -0.25 1.01 -12.84
C GLY A 50 0.31 2.00 -11.83
N GLN A 51 -0.46 2.32 -10.78
CA GLN A 51 0.03 3.13 -9.65
C GLN A 51 1.15 2.40 -8.89
N LEU A 52 0.88 1.17 -8.45
CA LEU A 52 1.82 0.35 -7.69
C LEU A 52 3.13 0.12 -8.47
N ALA A 53 3.04 -0.28 -9.73
CA ALA A 53 4.19 -0.54 -10.59
C ALA A 53 5.08 0.70 -10.74
N ARG A 54 4.47 1.89 -10.85
CA ARG A 54 5.18 3.16 -10.94
C ARG A 54 5.95 3.48 -9.66
N TYR A 55 5.32 3.27 -8.50
CA TYR A 55 5.95 3.48 -7.19
C TYR A 55 7.11 2.50 -6.98
N MET A 56 6.89 1.22 -7.26
CA MET A 56 7.94 0.20 -7.17
C MET A 56 9.11 0.50 -8.12
N GLY A 57 8.83 0.94 -9.34
CA GLY A 57 9.86 1.35 -10.31
C GLY A 57 10.67 2.55 -9.84
N TRP A 58 10.01 3.55 -9.27
CA TRP A 58 10.69 4.72 -8.69
C TRP A 58 11.60 4.31 -7.54
N LEU A 59 11.14 3.48 -6.60
CA LEU A 59 11.97 3.00 -5.48
C LEU A 59 13.20 2.22 -5.98
N LYS A 60 13.00 1.26 -6.88
CA LYS A 60 14.09 0.45 -7.46
C LYS A 60 15.16 1.30 -8.15
N THR A 61 14.78 2.43 -8.72
CA THR A 61 15.68 3.31 -9.49
C THR A 61 16.22 4.49 -8.69
N THR A 62 15.81 4.66 -7.41
CA THR A 62 16.23 5.78 -6.56
C THR A 62 16.74 5.30 -5.20
N ILE A 63 15.97 5.50 -4.12
CA ILE A 63 16.36 5.24 -2.73
C ILE A 63 16.44 3.75 -2.38
N GLY A 64 15.88 2.88 -3.22
CA GLY A 64 15.85 1.43 -3.08
C GLY A 64 16.76 0.68 -4.06
N ARG A 65 17.74 1.35 -4.67
CA ARG A 65 18.70 0.67 -5.57
C ARG A 65 19.41 -0.47 -4.84
N GLY A 66 19.43 -1.64 -5.48
CA GLY A 66 20.06 -2.86 -4.95
C GLY A 66 19.27 -3.54 -3.82
N ARG A 67 18.11 -3.00 -3.42
CA ARG A 67 17.25 -3.55 -2.36
C ARG A 67 16.02 -4.20 -3.00
N SER A 68 15.44 -5.18 -2.32
CA SER A 68 14.16 -5.75 -2.75
C SER A 68 13.07 -4.67 -2.66
N VAL A 69 12.10 -4.73 -3.57
CA VAL A 69 10.92 -3.87 -3.54
C VAL A 69 9.70 -4.74 -3.81
N HIS A 70 8.81 -4.78 -2.84
CA HIS A 70 7.55 -5.51 -2.87
C HIS A 70 6.38 -4.54 -2.94
N GLY A 71 5.33 -4.94 -3.66
CA GLY A 71 4.08 -4.21 -3.73
C GLY A 71 2.96 -5.00 -3.08
N VAL A 72 2.06 -4.30 -2.39
CA VAL A 72 0.92 -4.89 -1.71
C VAL A 72 -0.31 -4.08 -2.05
N ILE A 73 -1.34 -4.71 -2.61
CA ILE A 73 -2.65 -4.09 -2.77
C ILE A 73 -3.57 -4.66 -1.70
N VAL A 74 -4.18 -3.77 -0.92
CA VAL A 74 -5.16 -4.13 0.11
C VAL A 74 -6.51 -3.53 -0.26
N ALA A 75 -7.54 -4.35 -0.37
CA ALA A 75 -8.88 -3.92 -0.77
C ALA A 75 -9.97 -4.65 0.00
N ARG A 76 -11.22 -4.16 -0.03
CA ARG A 76 -12.34 -4.92 0.55
C ARG A 76 -12.70 -6.13 -0.31
N GLN A 77 -12.50 -6.01 -1.63
CA GLN A 77 -12.74 -7.06 -2.60
C GLN A 77 -11.71 -6.98 -3.73
N ILE A 78 -11.21 -8.13 -4.15
CA ILE A 78 -10.26 -8.30 -5.24
C ILE A 78 -10.97 -9.09 -6.33
N ASN A 79 -11.13 -8.48 -7.51
CA ASN A 79 -11.75 -9.14 -8.65
C ASN A 79 -10.76 -10.08 -9.37
N GLN A 80 -11.30 -10.93 -10.25
CA GLN A 80 -10.49 -11.92 -10.98
C GLN A 80 -9.50 -11.27 -11.97
N THR A 81 -9.86 -10.13 -12.58
CA THR A 81 -8.99 -9.40 -13.52
C THR A 81 -7.71 -8.89 -12.84
N LEU A 82 -7.83 -8.35 -11.64
CA LEU A 82 -6.69 -7.91 -10.83
C LEU A 82 -5.81 -9.10 -10.42
N ARG A 83 -6.41 -10.25 -10.06
CA ARG A 83 -5.67 -11.49 -9.76
C ARG A 83 -4.83 -11.95 -10.96
N TYR A 84 -5.39 -11.92 -12.17
CA TYR A 84 -4.63 -12.27 -13.37
C TYR A 84 -3.54 -11.26 -13.68
N SER A 85 -3.82 -9.96 -13.53
CA SER A 85 -2.85 -8.92 -13.79
C SER A 85 -1.62 -9.00 -12.89
N VAL A 86 -1.79 -9.27 -11.59
CA VAL A 86 -0.65 -9.40 -10.69
C VAL A 86 0.16 -10.67 -10.92
N ALA A 87 -0.43 -11.73 -11.51
CA ALA A 87 0.30 -12.95 -11.83
C ALA A 87 1.44 -12.71 -12.84
N ALA A 88 1.34 -11.64 -13.65
CA ALA A 88 2.39 -11.22 -14.57
C ALA A 88 3.45 -10.30 -13.93
N ILE A 89 3.25 -9.86 -12.68
CA ILE A 89 4.08 -8.85 -12.02
C ILE A 89 4.76 -9.49 -10.80
N PRO A 90 6.10 -9.62 -10.80
CA PRO A 90 6.79 -10.24 -9.69
C PRO A 90 6.70 -9.37 -8.43
N ASN A 91 6.79 -10.01 -7.27
CA ASN A 91 6.87 -9.35 -5.96
C ASN A 91 5.65 -8.49 -5.62
N VAL A 92 4.48 -8.83 -6.16
CA VAL A 92 3.19 -8.21 -5.81
C VAL A 92 2.31 -9.20 -5.08
N SER A 93 1.72 -8.77 -3.97
CA SER A 93 0.75 -9.55 -3.19
C SER A 93 -0.58 -8.82 -3.07
N LEU A 94 -1.67 -9.59 -3.02
CA LEU A 94 -3.03 -9.08 -2.87
C LEU A 94 -3.59 -9.54 -1.52
N TYR A 95 -4.24 -8.61 -0.80
CA TYR A 95 -4.93 -8.90 0.44
C TYR A 95 -6.34 -8.32 0.40
N GLU A 96 -7.31 -9.12 0.82
CA GLU A 96 -8.65 -8.64 1.14
C GLU A 96 -8.75 -8.36 2.65
N TYR A 97 -9.35 -7.23 3.02
CA TYR A 97 -9.69 -6.95 4.41
C TYR A 97 -11.20 -7.09 4.65
N LYS A 98 -11.55 -7.44 5.88
CA LYS A 98 -12.94 -7.48 6.36
C LYS A 98 -13.09 -6.51 7.52
N VAL A 99 -14.22 -5.80 7.56
CA VAL A 99 -14.60 -4.93 8.68
C VAL A 99 -15.68 -5.64 9.47
N GLN A 100 -15.45 -5.77 10.76
CA GLN A 100 -16.46 -6.20 11.73
C GLN A 100 -16.72 -5.03 12.67
N PHE A 101 -17.98 -4.67 12.88
CA PHE A 101 -18.37 -3.63 13.81
C PHE A 101 -19.54 -4.11 14.67
N ASP A 102 -19.50 -3.70 15.94
CA ASP A 102 -20.57 -3.88 16.89
C ASP A 102 -21.27 -2.54 17.11
N LEU A 103 -22.59 -2.57 17.28
CA LEU A 103 -23.39 -1.37 17.49
C LEU A 103 -23.85 -1.30 18.94
N ASN A 104 -23.55 -0.17 19.58
CA ASN A 104 -24.06 0.16 20.90
C ASN A 104 -25.04 1.32 20.77
N LYS A 105 -26.21 1.20 21.40
CA LYS A 105 -27.17 2.30 21.48
C LYS A 105 -26.57 3.41 22.36
N VAL A 106 -26.49 4.63 21.84
CA VAL A 106 -26.12 5.82 22.62
C VAL A 106 -27.41 6.48 23.12
N PRO A 107 -27.53 6.79 24.43
CA PRO A 107 -28.67 7.56 24.94
C PRO A 107 -28.78 8.92 24.25
N GLU A 108 -30.01 9.40 24.07
CA GLU A 108 -30.24 10.77 23.62
C GLU A 108 -29.67 11.74 24.67
N ALA A 109 -29.10 12.86 24.22
CA ALA A 109 -28.73 13.93 25.13
C ALA A 109 -30.00 14.48 25.77
N THR A 110 -30.17 14.29 27.07
CA THR A 110 -31.22 14.96 27.85
C THR A 110 -30.79 16.40 28.13
N ASP A 111 -31.72 17.34 28.00
CA ASP A 111 -31.56 18.74 28.47
C ASP A 111 -31.27 18.81 29.98
#